data_AF-A0A7Y3LGM7-F1
#
_entry.id   AF-A0A7Y3LGM7-F1
#
_cell.length_a   1.000
_cell.length_b   1.000
_cell.length_c   1.000
_cell.angle_alpha   90.00
_cell.angle_beta   90.00
_cell.angle_gamma   90.00
#
_symmetry.space_group_name_H-M   'P 1'
#
loop_
_entity.id
_entity.type
_entity.pdbx_description
1 polymer ?
#
loop_
_entity_poly.entity_id
_entity_poly.type
_entity_poly.pdbx_seq_one_letter_code
_entity_poly.pdbx_strand_id
1 'polypeptide(L)'
;VEHGVGTRVVSVPWREKFLAQDRETITEILPQSTLKISIEAGVTSGWKSLVGSDGITIGIDRFGASAPGGTVMKELGLSKEAIVPKVLGLLGRI
;
A
#
# COMPACT_ATOMS: atom_id res chain seq x y z
N VAL A 1 -11.83 -10.08 13.09
CA VAL A 1 -11.09 -9.77 11.83
C VAL A 1 -11.29 -10.96 10.90
N GLU A 2 -11.91 -10.76 9.74
CA GLU A 2 -12.38 -11.82 8.82
C GLU A 2 -11.29 -12.85 8.44
N HIS A 3 -10.03 -12.43 8.32
CA HIS A 3 -8.90 -13.31 7.95
C HIS A 3 -7.84 -13.50 9.05
N GLY A 4 -8.11 -13.04 10.29
CA GLY A 4 -7.16 -13.17 11.41
C GLY A 4 -5.77 -12.56 11.15
N VAL A 5 -5.69 -11.48 10.36
CA VAL A 5 -4.44 -10.74 10.08
C VAL A 5 -4.45 -9.46 10.92
N GLY A 6 -3.43 -9.27 11.76
CA GLY A 6 -3.22 -8.00 12.45
C GLY A 6 -2.70 -6.95 11.47
N THR A 7 -3.44 -5.86 11.29
CA THR A 7 -3.11 -4.80 10.32
C THR A 7 -3.08 -3.44 11.02
N ARG A 8 -2.03 -2.66 10.74
CA ARG A 8 -1.91 -1.25 11.13
C ARG A 8 -2.06 -0.37 9.90
N VAL A 9 -2.89 0.67 9.98
CA VAL A 9 -2.97 1.72 8.95
C VAL A 9 -2.06 2.87 9.36
N VAL A 10 -1.13 3.24 8.49
CA VAL A 10 -0.24 4.40 8.66
C VAL A 10 -0.58 5.41 7.58
N SER A 11 -1.04 6.60 7.98
CA SER A 11 -1.28 7.71 7.05
C SER A 11 0.01 8.51 6.87
N VAL A 12 0.41 8.74 5.61
CA VAL A 12 1.62 9.48 5.25
C VAL A 12 1.22 10.67 4.35
N PRO A 13 0.69 11.76 4.93
CA PRO A 13 0.15 12.89 4.15
C PRO A 13 1.23 13.75 3.48
N TRP A 14 2.47 13.71 4.01
CA TRP A 14 3.61 14.41 3.44
C TRP A 14 4.83 13.49 3.46
N ARG A 15 5.03 12.78 2.35
CA ARG A 15 6.05 11.75 2.22
C ARG A 15 7.46 12.28 2.43
N GLU A 16 7.79 13.43 1.87
CA GLU A 16 9.13 14.04 1.98
C GLU A 16 9.44 14.40 3.44
N LYS A 17 8.46 14.96 4.18
CA LYS A 17 8.63 15.28 5.61
C LYS A 17 8.74 14.01 6.47
N PHE A 18 7.99 12.96 6.11
CA PHE A 18 8.07 11.65 6.77
C PHE A 18 9.44 10.99 6.56
N LEU A 19 9.96 11.03 5.34
CA LEU A 19 11.28 10.49 4.99
C LEU A 19 12.44 11.29 5.58
N ALA A 20 12.21 12.56 5.94
CA ALA A 20 13.19 13.40 6.61
C ALA A 20 13.29 13.16 8.13
N GLN A 21 12.41 12.33 8.71
CA GLN A 21 12.54 11.92 10.11
C GLN A 21 13.77 11.01 10.29
N ASP A 22 14.23 10.85 11.53
CA ASP A 22 15.30 9.90 11.82
C ASP A 22 14.86 8.44 11.55
N ARG A 23 15.87 7.58 11.39
CA ARG A 23 15.65 6.17 11.06
C ARG A 23 14.93 5.41 12.16
N GLU A 24 15.12 5.79 13.42
CA GLU A 24 14.51 5.13 14.57
C GLU A 24 13.00 5.35 14.56
N THR A 25 12.56 6.60 14.40
CA THR A 25 11.16 7.02 14.24
C THR A 25 10.50 6.30 13.07
N ILE A 26 11.15 6.26 11.90
CA ILE A 26 10.60 5.54 10.74
C ILE A 26 10.47 4.04 11.03
N THR A 27 11.46 3.44 11.71
CA THR A 27 11.45 2.00 12.05
C THR A 27 10.38 1.65 13.09
N GLU A 28 10.10 2.55 14.03
CA GLU A 28 9.01 2.39 15.00
C GLU A 28 7.63 2.37 14.30
N ILE A 29 7.44 3.27 13.34
CA ILE A 29 6.19 3.37 12.58
C ILE A 29 6.05 2.21 11.58
N LEU A 30 7.14 1.87 10.87
CA LEU A 30 7.22 0.84 9.84
C LEU A 30 8.29 -0.23 10.19
N PRO A 31 8.02 -1.13 11.17
CA PRO A 31 8.97 -2.14 11.60
C PRO A 31 9.41 -3.06 10.45
N GLN A 32 10.69 -3.47 10.44
CA GLN A 32 11.20 -4.34 9.37
C GLN A 32 10.52 -5.71 9.33
N SER A 33 10.04 -6.22 10.46
CA SER A 33 9.40 -7.53 10.59
C SER A 33 7.96 -7.61 10.06
N THR A 34 7.42 -6.53 9.49
CA THR A 34 6.05 -6.50 8.97
C THR A 34 6.03 -6.38 7.45
N LEU A 35 5.08 -7.08 6.83
CA LEU A 35 4.73 -6.85 5.42
C LEU A 35 4.16 -5.44 5.27
N LYS A 36 4.74 -4.64 4.37
CA LYS A 36 4.32 -3.26 4.12
C LYS A 36 3.65 -3.17 2.76
N ILE A 37 2.53 -2.46 2.71
CA ILE A 37 1.76 -2.25 1.49
C ILE A 37 1.44 -0.77 1.39
N SER A 38 1.83 -0.12 0.29
CA SER A 38 1.37 1.24 -0.01
C SER A 38 0.08 1.18 -0.84
N ILE A 39 -0.82 2.12 -0.61
CA ILE A 39 -2.08 2.25 -1.37
C ILE A 39 -2.27 3.73 -1.67
N GLU A 40 -2.17 4.11 -2.94
CA GLU A 40 -2.36 5.48 -3.40
C GLU A 40 -2.92 5.47 -4.84
N ALA A 41 -3.89 6.33 -5.13
CA ALA A 41 -4.40 6.53 -6.50
C ALA A 41 -3.44 7.39 -7.35
N GLY A 42 -2.17 6.97 -7.44
CA GLY A 42 -1.08 7.65 -8.11
C GLY A 42 0.04 6.68 -8.51
N VAL A 43 1.13 7.20 -9.06
CA VAL A 43 2.26 6.38 -9.53
C VAL A 43 2.95 5.65 -8.38
N THR A 44 3.34 4.40 -8.59
CA THR A 44 3.80 3.53 -7.51
C THR A 44 5.26 3.73 -7.13
N SER A 45 6.07 4.28 -8.06
CA SER A 45 7.52 4.39 -7.92
C SER A 45 7.96 5.10 -6.64
N GLY A 46 7.19 6.10 -6.17
CA GLY A 46 7.49 6.87 -4.98
C GLY A 46 7.43 6.08 -3.66
N TRP A 47 6.79 4.92 -3.64
CA TRP A 47 6.55 4.14 -2.42
C TRP A 47 7.47 2.94 -2.26
N LYS A 48 8.18 2.55 -3.33
CA LYS A 48 8.99 1.30 -3.38
C LYS A 48 10.03 1.21 -2.25
N SER A 49 10.68 2.32 -1.92
CA SER A 49 11.70 2.34 -0.84
C SER A 49 11.11 2.12 0.55
N LEU A 50 9.86 2.52 0.78
CA LEU A 50 9.18 2.37 2.07
C LEU A 50 8.59 0.98 2.27
N VAL A 51 8.10 0.35 1.20
CA VAL A 51 7.49 -1.00 1.31
C VAL A 51 8.52 -2.12 1.37
N GLY A 52 9.75 -1.90 0.89
CA GLY A 52 10.82 -2.90 0.92
C GLY A 52 10.71 -3.95 -0.19
N SER A 53 11.53 -4.99 -0.10
CA SER A 53 11.62 -6.05 -1.13
C SER A 53 10.51 -7.10 -1.05
N ASP A 54 9.92 -7.26 0.12
CA ASP A 54 8.84 -8.20 0.43
C ASP A 54 7.45 -7.56 0.27
N GLY A 55 7.38 -6.23 0.30
CA GLY A 55 6.16 -5.46 0.18
C GLY A 55 5.67 -5.24 -1.26
N ILE A 56 4.47 -4.66 -1.37
CA ILE A 56 3.88 -4.27 -2.66
C ILE A 56 3.33 -2.85 -2.61
N THR A 57 3.29 -2.21 -3.78
CA THR A 57 2.70 -0.89 -3.99
C THR A 57 1.44 -1.02 -4.82
N ILE A 58 0.30 -0.59 -4.29
CA ILE A 58 -0.97 -0.52 -5.03
C ILE A 58 -1.18 0.92 -5.49
N GLY A 59 -1.24 1.10 -6.80
CA GLY A 59 -1.51 2.40 -7.41
C GLY A 59 -1.73 2.31 -8.92
N ILE A 60 -1.56 3.43 -9.61
CA ILE A 60 -1.92 3.61 -11.02
C ILE A 60 -0.70 4.13 -11.79
N ASP A 61 -0.05 3.26 -12.57
CA ASP A 61 1.12 3.59 -13.40
C ASP A 61 0.78 3.83 -14.89
N ARG A 62 -0.49 4.09 -15.19
CA ARG A 62 -1.00 4.43 -16.53
C ARG A 62 -2.02 5.56 -16.46
N PHE A 63 -2.39 6.11 -17.62
CA PHE A 63 -3.52 7.05 -17.67
C PHE A 63 -4.85 6.38 -17.27
N GLY A 64 -5.77 7.21 -16.78
CA GLY A 64 -7.10 6.82 -16.31
C GLY A 64 -8.08 6.44 -17.42
N ALA A 65 -9.37 6.55 -17.11
CA ALA A 65 -10.47 6.28 -18.02
C ALA A 65 -11.66 7.22 -17.75
N SER A 66 -12.49 7.46 -18.76
CA SER A 66 -13.71 8.26 -18.62
C SER A 66 -14.89 7.40 -18.15
N ALA A 67 -15.13 7.40 -16.84
CA ALA A 67 -16.27 6.71 -16.20
C ALA A 67 -16.47 7.30 -14.78
N PRO A 68 -17.56 6.95 -14.06
CA PRO A 68 -17.72 7.32 -12.66
C PRO A 68 -16.54 6.87 -11.80
N GLY A 69 -16.11 7.71 -10.85
CA GLY A 69 -14.87 7.49 -10.08
C GLY A 69 -14.81 6.14 -9.35
N GLY A 70 -15.93 5.67 -8.78
CA GLY A 70 -16.00 4.35 -8.15
C GLY A 70 -15.76 3.19 -9.14
N THR A 71 -16.29 3.31 -10.36
CA THR A 71 -16.03 2.35 -11.45
C THR A 71 -14.57 2.38 -11.85
N VAL A 72 -14.00 3.58 -12.07
CA VAL A 72 -12.59 3.73 -12.44
C VAL A 72 -11.67 3.13 -11.37
N MET A 73 -11.90 3.42 -10.09
CA MET A 73 -11.07 2.85 -9.01
C MET A 73 -11.16 1.32 -8.95
N LYS A 74 -12.36 0.74 -9.09
CA LYS A 74 -12.54 -0.71 -9.11
C LYS A 74 -11.79 -1.36 -10.28
N GLU A 75 -11.97 -0.84 -11.49
CA GLU A 75 -11.31 -1.36 -12.70
C GLU A 75 -9.78 -1.17 -12.68
N LEU A 76 -9.29 -0.17 -11.93
CA LEU A 76 -7.86 0.05 -11.69
C LEU A 76 -7.32 -0.76 -10.51
N GLY A 77 -8.12 -1.62 -9.89
CA GLY A 77 -7.70 -2.50 -8.80
C GLY A 77 -7.55 -1.82 -7.44
N LEU A 78 -8.09 -0.61 -7.28
CA LEU A 78 -8.19 0.12 -6.01
C LEU A 78 -9.51 -0.25 -5.30
N SER A 79 -9.71 -1.54 -5.06
CA SER A 79 -10.88 -2.05 -4.33
C SER A 79 -10.46 -3.14 -3.34
N LYS A 80 -11.32 -3.38 -2.33
CA LYS A 80 -11.06 -4.42 -1.32
C LYS A 80 -10.93 -5.81 -1.98
N GLU A 81 -11.75 -6.08 -2.99
CA GLU A 81 -11.80 -7.36 -3.70
C GLU A 81 -10.52 -7.61 -4.50
N ALA A 82 -9.89 -6.55 -5.02
CA ALA A 82 -8.63 -6.66 -5.76
C ALA A 82 -7.40 -6.71 -4.84
N ILE A 83 -7.45 -6.02 -3.69
CA ILE A 83 -6.30 -5.85 -2.80
C ILE A 83 -6.17 -7.02 -1.81
N VAL A 84 -7.26 -7.40 -1.12
CA VAL A 84 -7.21 -8.39 -0.04
C VAL A 84 -6.61 -9.73 -0.49
N PRO A 85 -7.02 -10.34 -1.63
CA PRO A 85 -6.42 -11.59 -2.09
C PRO A 85 -4.91 -11.47 -2.35
N LYS A 86 -4.43 -10.36 -2.92
CA LYS A 86 -3.00 -10.12 -3.15
C LYS A 86 -2.22 -10.14 -1.83
N VAL A 87 -2.76 -9.46 -0.82
CA VAL A 87 -2.13 -9.38 0.51
C VAL A 87 -2.10 -10.74 1.19
N LEU A 88 -3.20 -11.50 1.15
CA LEU A 88 -3.25 -12.84 1.72
C LEU A 88 -2.29 -13.80 1.02
N GLY A 89 -2.11 -13.68 -0.29
CA GLY A 89 -1.13 -14.46 -1.06
C GLY A 89 0.31 -14.20 -0.61
N LEU A 90 0.68 -12.94 -0.38
CA LEU A 90 2.00 -12.59 0.15
C LEU A 90 2.24 -13.12 1.57
N LEU A 91 1.18 -13.31 2.35
CA LEU A 91 1.25 -13.90 3.70
C LEU A 91 1.21 -15.44 3.69
N GLY A 92 1.13 -16.09 2.53
CA GLY A 92 1.02 -17.54 2.40
C GLY A 92 -0.29 -18.10 2.98
N ARG A 93 -1.38 -17.32 2.94
CA ARG A 93 -2.70 -17.67 3.52
C ARG A 93 -3.73 -18.10 2.47
N ILE A 94 -3.30 -18.41 1.26
CA ILE A 94 -4.07 -18.96 0.13
C ILE A 94 -3.15 -19.80 -0.74
#